data_AF-A0A7Z1KGA3-F1
#
_entry.id   AF-A0A7Z1KGA3-F1
#
_cell.length_a   1.000
_cell.length_b   1.000
_cell.length_c   1.000
_cell.angle_alpha   90.00
_cell.angle_beta   90.00
_cell.angle_gamma   90.00
#
_symmetry.space_group_name_H-M   'P 1'
#
loop_
_entity.id
_entity.type
_entity.pdbx_description
1 polymer ?
#
loop_
_entity_poly.entity_id
_entity_poly.type
_entity_poly.pdbx_seq_one_letter_code
_entity_poly.pdbx_strand_id
1 'polypeptide(L)'
;MSKKTFPNAKILIVEEQPLAQSYMKQSLEKLGFRQLHFAEHANAAKELCLTEQFELIVCSFNLSKHQDGYQLYEELRVKQLIKNSTGFIFISAETTGSLVHSVLELQPDDFLVKPFSISDLKTRIEKILLRKSNLQKIYNLIDDGNDSKALKNINASLMSKQNTYSAILLRLKGDVLLRLKRHEEAKTFFKSALNIQKFTWAKVGLVEALIANNEHILAQRMLKTMLTQNETRLVALNLLGSLEVKLNQFESAQEFLSEAADIAPLNLKRQKSLSNVAMLNHDYEKSYTTHKDIAQYAKYSIHDHPDIYLNAARAGIDFALTTDQSDQIQRISRQTNKYLSDLKNQFPNSHNQTQIDVLNARLHYLKDEHQKAKKLIEQLDDDENQIRSIDGALDKAKAFHELGFHVKAQNLFNQIINHCERHPNISDPVYLRYIQQQQVERRDIKMGPKELNNHAVTQFNKGQLNAALEAFSQAFRIMPRNASIALNLLQCLFDDNKKNGQSFNLITAKKCYTLLSTASLDAEQQQRFNKIVNNAQEMGLKLTDKDS
;
A
#
# COMPACT_ATOMS: atom_id res chain seq x y z
N MET A 1 39.64 22.13 10.76
CA MET A 1 39.50 20.68 10.55
C MET A 1 40.38 20.28 9.38
N SER A 2 41.29 19.33 9.56
CA SER A 2 42.19 18.84 8.50
C SER A 2 41.38 18.39 7.29
N LYS A 3 41.66 18.96 6.10
CA LYS A 3 41.11 18.53 4.81
C LYS A 3 41.64 17.13 4.51
N LYS A 4 40.98 16.09 5.06
CA LYS A 4 41.15 14.73 4.55
C LYS A 4 40.55 14.70 3.15
N THR A 5 41.39 14.84 2.15
CA THR A 5 41.04 14.49 0.78
C THR A 5 40.84 12.97 0.77
N PHE A 6 39.79 12.48 0.10
CA PHE A 6 39.54 11.06 -0.10
C PHE A 6 39.92 10.65 -1.54
N PRO A 7 41.19 10.78 -1.96
CA PRO A 7 41.58 10.60 -3.36
C PRO A 7 41.37 9.16 -3.84
N ASN A 8 41.38 8.20 -2.90
CA ASN A 8 41.24 6.77 -3.16
C ASN A 8 39.80 6.26 -2.96
N ALA A 9 38.84 7.11 -2.58
CA ALA A 9 37.45 6.68 -2.48
C ALA A 9 36.89 6.44 -3.88
N LYS A 10 36.34 5.24 -4.09
CA LYS A 10 35.63 4.82 -5.29
C LYS A 10 34.23 5.40 -5.25
N ILE A 11 33.93 6.25 -6.24
CA ILE A 11 32.65 6.92 -6.39
C ILE A 11 31.99 6.41 -7.68
N LEU A 12 30.79 5.86 -7.55
CA LEU A 12 29.95 5.50 -8.68
C LEU A 12 28.98 6.64 -9.00
N ILE A 13 28.96 7.09 -10.24
CA ILE A 13 28.04 8.11 -10.75
C ILE A 13 27.06 7.44 -11.71
N VAL A 14 25.77 7.45 -11.34
CA VAL A 14 24.69 6.89 -12.15
C VAL A 14 23.89 8.06 -12.74
N GLU A 15 24.08 8.31 -14.02
CA GLU A 15 23.50 9.44 -14.73
C GLU A 15 23.34 9.05 -16.20
N GLU A 16 22.16 9.22 -16.77
CA GLU A 16 21.90 8.79 -18.15
C GLU A 16 22.44 9.76 -19.20
N GLN A 17 22.60 11.04 -18.85
CA GLN A 17 23.01 12.08 -19.80
C GLN A 17 24.54 12.13 -19.94
N PRO A 18 25.13 11.80 -21.12
CA PRO A 18 26.59 11.73 -21.27
C PRO A 18 27.31 13.06 -21.01
N LEU A 19 26.66 14.19 -21.34
CA LEU A 19 27.17 15.52 -21.05
C LEU A 19 27.26 15.79 -19.55
N ALA A 20 26.24 15.37 -18.78
CA ALA A 20 26.23 15.51 -17.33
C ALA A 20 27.29 14.63 -16.67
N GLN A 21 27.45 13.38 -17.14
CA GLN A 21 28.56 12.51 -16.70
C GLN A 21 29.92 13.15 -16.94
N SER A 22 30.16 13.63 -18.17
CA SER A 22 31.44 14.25 -18.56
C SER A 22 31.75 15.50 -17.73
N TYR A 23 30.74 16.33 -17.49
CA TYR A 23 30.86 17.50 -16.63
C TYR A 23 31.19 17.13 -15.19
N MET A 24 30.48 16.15 -14.61
CA MET A 24 30.75 15.66 -13.26
C MET A 24 32.14 15.05 -13.14
N LYS A 25 32.58 14.28 -14.13
CA LYS A 25 33.93 13.70 -14.20
C LYS A 25 35.01 14.77 -14.09
N GLN A 26 35.03 15.70 -15.04
CA GLN A 26 36.06 16.76 -15.08
C GLN A 26 36.04 17.60 -13.80
N SER A 27 34.85 17.88 -13.29
CA SER A 27 34.65 18.67 -12.08
C SER A 27 35.17 17.98 -10.83
N LEU A 28 34.86 16.70 -10.63
CA LEU A 28 35.29 15.93 -9.47
C LEU A 28 36.78 15.57 -9.53
N GLU A 29 37.33 15.30 -10.72
CA GLU A 29 38.77 15.10 -10.92
C GLU A 29 39.57 16.35 -10.55
N LYS A 30 39.14 17.54 -10.99
CA LYS A 30 39.75 18.83 -10.61
C LYS A 30 39.72 19.07 -9.10
N LEU A 31 38.77 18.46 -8.39
CA LEU A 31 38.64 18.57 -6.94
C LEU A 31 39.41 17.50 -6.15
N GLY A 32 40.07 16.56 -6.84
CA GLY A 32 40.98 15.58 -6.26
C GLY A 32 40.42 14.16 -6.08
N PHE A 33 39.20 13.87 -6.57
CA PHE A 33 38.67 12.50 -6.61
C PHE A 33 39.21 11.78 -7.85
N ARG A 34 39.87 10.61 -7.67
CA ARG A 34 40.57 9.92 -8.76
C ARG A 34 39.92 8.61 -9.20
N GLN A 35 39.12 7.98 -8.35
CA GLN A 35 38.49 6.68 -8.61
C GLN A 35 37.00 6.88 -8.94
N LEU A 36 36.72 7.38 -10.14
CA LEU A 36 35.35 7.65 -10.61
C LEU A 36 34.89 6.57 -11.58
N HIS A 37 33.76 5.94 -11.29
CA HIS A 37 33.09 4.98 -12.15
C HIS A 37 31.75 5.56 -12.61
N PHE A 38 31.32 5.17 -13.81
CA PHE A 38 30.12 5.73 -14.44
C PHE A 38 29.21 4.61 -14.90
N ALA A 39 27.90 4.79 -14.67
CA ALA A 39 26.86 3.95 -15.20
C ALA A 39 25.81 4.83 -15.89
N GLU A 40 25.47 4.50 -17.13
CA GLU A 40 24.45 5.20 -17.90
C GLU A 40 23.01 4.78 -17.56
N HIS A 41 22.84 3.67 -16.82
CA HIS A 41 21.53 3.19 -16.38
C HIS A 41 21.65 2.27 -15.17
N ALA A 42 20.52 1.94 -14.55
CA ALA A 42 20.45 1.12 -13.34
C ALA A 42 21.14 -0.25 -13.49
N ASN A 43 20.93 -0.98 -14.60
CA ASN A 43 21.57 -2.29 -14.80
C ASN A 43 23.11 -2.22 -14.80
N ALA A 44 23.72 -1.25 -15.48
CA ALA A 44 25.18 -1.07 -15.47
C ALA A 44 25.69 -0.73 -14.06
N ALA A 45 24.93 0.08 -13.30
CA ALA A 45 25.28 0.39 -11.91
C ALA A 45 25.26 -0.87 -11.03
N LYS A 46 24.28 -1.76 -11.23
CA LYS A 46 24.19 -3.04 -10.51
C LYS A 46 25.34 -3.98 -10.84
N GLU A 47 25.69 -4.11 -12.12
CA GLU A 47 26.85 -4.91 -12.57
C GLU A 47 28.15 -4.43 -11.91
N LEU A 48 28.36 -3.11 -11.86
CA LEU A 48 29.51 -2.53 -11.18
C LEU A 48 29.49 -2.82 -9.66
N CYS A 49 28.33 -2.72 -9.00
CA CYS A 49 28.21 -3.03 -7.57
C CYS A 49 28.37 -4.52 -7.25
N LEU A 50 28.19 -5.41 -8.22
CA LEU A 50 28.48 -6.84 -8.07
C LEU A 50 29.98 -7.13 -8.08
N THR A 51 30.74 -6.41 -8.92
CA THR A 51 32.17 -6.64 -9.09
C THR A 51 33.03 -5.79 -8.15
N GLU A 52 32.52 -4.64 -7.71
CA GLU A 52 33.27 -3.66 -6.92
C GLU A 52 32.45 -3.09 -5.76
N GLN A 53 33.15 -2.76 -4.66
CA GLN A 53 32.57 -2.01 -3.55
C GLN A 53 32.88 -0.51 -3.71
N PHE A 54 31.85 0.32 -3.54
CA PHE A 54 31.95 1.77 -3.60
C PHE A 54 31.76 2.39 -2.21
N GLU A 55 32.53 3.43 -1.90
CA GLU A 55 32.31 4.24 -0.69
C GLU A 55 31.18 5.24 -0.86
N LEU A 56 30.87 5.64 -2.10
CA LEU A 56 29.79 6.57 -2.42
C LEU A 56 29.16 6.25 -3.77
N ILE A 57 27.84 6.33 -3.82
CA ILE A 57 27.06 6.33 -5.06
C ILE A 57 26.32 7.67 -5.16
N VAL A 58 26.44 8.32 -6.31
CA VAL A 58 25.70 9.51 -6.69
C VAL A 58 24.76 9.12 -7.83
N CYS A 59 23.46 9.09 -7.56
CA CYS A 59 22.47 8.55 -8.49
C CYS A 59 21.45 9.61 -8.89
N SER A 60 21.25 9.79 -10.20
CA SER A 60 20.11 10.54 -10.70
C SER A 60 18.82 9.77 -10.39
N PHE A 61 17.78 10.48 -9.98
CA PHE A 61 16.44 9.91 -9.80
C PHE A 61 15.87 9.50 -11.17
N ASN A 62 15.89 10.41 -12.13
CA ASN A 62 15.42 10.17 -13.49
C ASN A 62 16.43 9.32 -14.25
N LEU A 63 16.12 8.04 -14.45
CA LEU A 63 16.81 7.11 -15.35
C LEU A 63 15.76 6.49 -16.28
N SER A 64 15.92 6.65 -17.59
CA SER A 64 14.87 6.37 -18.60
C SER A 64 14.88 4.96 -19.17
N LYS A 65 16.00 4.23 -19.04
CA LYS A 65 16.16 2.85 -19.54
C LYS A 65 15.52 1.83 -18.58
N HIS A 66 14.22 1.95 -18.31
CA HIS A 66 13.37 0.98 -17.58
C HIS A 66 13.33 1.16 -16.05
N GLN A 67 14.45 1.27 -15.36
CA GLN A 67 14.48 1.35 -13.89
C GLN A 67 14.99 2.72 -13.43
N ASP A 68 14.22 3.38 -12.56
CA ASP A 68 14.58 4.69 -12.00
C ASP A 68 15.58 4.59 -10.82
N GLY A 69 16.06 5.75 -10.35
CA GLY A 69 17.01 5.80 -9.23
C GLY A 69 16.42 5.32 -7.90
N TYR A 70 15.10 5.49 -7.68
CA TYR A 70 14.42 5.02 -6.46
C TYR A 70 14.45 3.49 -6.40
N GLN A 71 14.02 2.85 -7.48
CA GLN A 71 14.01 1.41 -7.66
C GLN A 71 15.42 0.83 -7.60
N LEU A 72 16.42 1.52 -8.19
CA LEU A 72 17.82 1.10 -8.11
C LEU A 72 18.32 1.11 -6.67
N TYR A 73 18.07 2.17 -5.91
CA TYR A 73 18.49 2.25 -4.51
C TYR A 73 17.87 1.13 -3.67
N GLU A 74 16.57 0.91 -3.83
CA GLU A 74 15.86 -0.17 -3.14
C GLU A 74 16.48 -1.53 -3.48
N GLU A 75 16.72 -1.80 -4.78
CA GLU A 75 17.34 -3.05 -5.23
C GLU A 75 18.74 -3.26 -4.66
N LEU A 76 19.60 -2.24 -4.70
CA LEU A 76 20.96 -2.31 -4.17
C LEU A 76 20.97 -2.61 -2.66
N ARG A 77 20.02 -2.04 -1.91
CA ARG A 77 19.87 -2.28 -0.47
C ARG A 77 19.31 -3.67 -0.16
N VAL A 78 18.21 -4.06 -0.80
CA VAL A 78 17.54 -5.35 -0.54
C VAL A 78 18.43 -6.53 -0.93
N LYS A 79 19.11 -6.44 -2.09
CA LYS A 79 20.06 -7.46 -2.54
C LYS A 79 21.43 -7.36 -1.87
N GLN A 80 21.61 -6.46 -0.88
CA GLN A 80 22.85 -6.24 -0.14
C GLN A 80 24.08 -5.99 -1.04
N LEU A 81 23.86 -5.38 -2.21
CA LEU A 81 24.92 -4.99 -3.14
C LEU A 81 25.70 -3.76 -2.63
N ILE A 82 25.12 -3.00 -1.70
CA ILE A 82 25.77 -1.89 -1.02
C ILE A 82 25.64 -2.00 0.49
N LYS A 83 26.68 -1.60 1.21
CA LYS A 83 26.76 -1.64 2.68
C LYS A 83 26.13 -0.42 3.31
N ASN A 84 25.78 -0.45 4.59
CA ASN A 84 25.37 0.76 5.32
C ASN A 84 26.51 1.79 5.41
N SER A 85 27.75 1.35 5.27
CA SER A 85 28.92 2.23 5.13
C SER A 85 29.03 2.90 3.76
N THR A 86 28.32 2.44 2.73
CA THR A 86 28.29 3.11 1.42
C THR A 86 27.39 4.33 1.50
N GLY A 87 27.93 5.50 1.17
CA GLY A 87 27.17 6.74 1.01
C GLY A 87 26.27 6.68 -0.21
N PHE A 88 25.07 7.24 -0.11
CA PHE A 88 24.17 7.36 -1.27
C PHE A 88 23.55 8.75 -1.37
N ILE A 89 23.84 9.46 -2.46
CA ILE A 89 23.28 10.78 -2.76
C ILE A 89 22.32 10.64 -3.94
N PHE A 90 21.07 11.04 -3.74
CA PHE A 90 20.14 11.24 -4.84
C PHE A 90 20.33 12.61 -5.47
N ILE A 91 20.22 12.67 -6.78
CA ILE A 91 20.20 13.91 -7.53
C ILE A 91 18.95 13.94 -8.41
N SER A 92 18.15 15.01 -8.35
CA SER A 92 16.94 15.11 -9.17
C SER A 92 16.73 16.53 -9.71
N ALA A 93 16.16 16.63 -10.91
CA ALA A 93 15.60 17.89 -11.43
C ALA A 93 14.14 18.09 -11.00
N GLU A 94 13.46 17.01 -10.60
CA GLU A 94 12.08 17.03 -10.12
C GLU A 94 12.05 17.23 -8.61
N THR A 95 11.22 18.17 -8.16
CA THR A 95 11.02 18.52 -6.74
C THR A 95 9.55 18.45 -6.33
N THR A 96 8.77 17.60 -6.98
CA THR A 96 7.38 17.35 -6.57
C THR A 96 7.37 16.84 -5.13
N GLY A 97 6.38 17.30 -4.34
CA GLY A 97 6.29 16.92 -2.92
C GLY A 97 6.23 15.40 -2.74
N SER A 98 5.51 14.70 -3.62
CA SER A 98 5.38 13.24 -3.60
C SER A 98 6.69 12.50 -3.83
N LEU A 99 7.52 12.95 -4.77
CA LEU A 99 8.85 12.40 -5.01
C LEU A 99 9.75 12.65 -3.81
N VAL A 100 9.81 13.88 -3.31
CA VAL A 100 10.66 14.25 -2.17
C VAL A 100 10.29 13.43 -0.94
N HIS A 101 9.00 13.32 -0.62
CA HIS A 101 8.53 12.50 0.49
C HIS A 101 8.91 11.03 0.31
N SER A 102 8.70 10.46 -0.88
CA SER A 102 9.05 9.07 -1.17
C SER A 102 10.55 8.80 -1.00
N VAL A 103 11.41 9.69 -1.50
CA VAL A 103 12.87 9.56 -1.35
C VAL A 103 13.30 9.72 0.11
N LEU A 104 12.67 10.62 0.87
CA LEU A 104 12.97 10.77 2.30
C LEU A 104 12.62 9.51 3.12
N GLU A 105 11.61 8.74 2.71
CA GLU A 105 11.28 7.44 3.34
C GLU A 105 12.37 6.39 3.16
N LEU A 106 13.11 6.43 2.05
CA LEU A 106 14.28 5.57 1.81
C LEU A 106 15.49 5.93 2.70
N GLN A 107 15.44 7.10 3.34
CA GLN A 107 16.49 7.63 4.22
C GLN A 107 17.88 7.62 3.58
N PRO A 108 18.07 8.21 2.38
CA PRO A 108 19.38 8.34 1.77
C PRO A 108 20.31 9.22 2.61
N ASP A 109 21.60 9.21 2.29
CA ASP A 109 22.58 10.03 2.99
C ASP A 109 22.46 11.51 2.64
N ASP A 110 21.98 11.84 1.44
CA ASP A 110 21.64 13.19 0.98
C ASP A 110 20.71 13.19 -0.25
N PHE A 111 20.04 14.32 -0.49
CA PHE A 111 19.24 14.58 -1.70
C PHE A 111 19.58 15.97 -2.23
N LEU A 112 19.98 16.05 -3.51
CA LEU A 112 20.44 17.28 -4.15
C LEU A 112 19.56 17.63 -5.36
N VAL A 113 19.07 18.87 -5.38
CA VAL A 113 18.24 19.39 -6.47
C VAL A 113 19.14 19.96 -7.58
N LYS A 114 18.85 19.63 -8.84
CA LYS A 114 19.47 20.22 -10.04
C LYS A 114 18.80 21.57 -10.36
N PRO A 115 19.56 22.62 -10.75
CA PRO A 115 21.02 22.68 -10.82
C PRO A 115 21.67 22.92 -9.45
N PHE A 116 22.88 22.38 -9.25
CA PHE A 116 23.68 22.57 -8.04
C PHE A 116 25.11 22.96 -8.40
N SER A 117 25.82 23.62 -7.48
CA SER A 117 27.23 23.91 -7.69
C SER A 117 28.10 22.68 -7.40
N ILE A 118 29.18 22.53 -8.15
CA ILE A 118 30.17 21.48 -7.92
C ILE A 118 30.84 21.60 -6.53
N SER A 119 30.95 22.83 -6.00
CA SER A 119 31.45 23.06 -4.64
C SER A 119 30.50 22.52 -3.57
N ASP A 120 29.18 22.65 -3.78
CA ASP A 120 28.18 22.10 -2.86
C ASP A 120 28.21 20.57 -2.88
N LEU A 121 28.26 19.97 -4.08
CA LEU A 121 28.39 18.52 -4.22
C LEU A 121 29.65 18.02 -3.51
N LYS A 122 30.80 18.66 -3.72
CA LYS A 122 32.06 18.32 -3.03
C LYS A 122 31.91 18.30 -1.51
N THR A 123 31.34 19.37 -0.96
CA THR A 123 31.19 19.54 0.50
C THR A 123 30.33 18.43 1.08
N ARG A 124 29.26 18.04 0.38
CA ARG A 124 28.37 16.93 0.77
C ARG A 124 29.10 15.59 0.68
N ILE A 125 29.82 15.33 -0.42
CA ILE A 125 30.64 14.12 -0.62
C ILE A 125 31.65 13.95 0.52
N GLU A 126 32.48 14.96 0.79
CA GLU A 126 33.52 14.90 1.82
C GLU A 126 32.92 14.65 3.21
N LYS A 127 31.80 15.32 3.53
CA LYS A 127 31.08 15.14 4.80
C LYS A 127 30.54 13.71 4.96
N ILE A 128 29.94 13.15 3.90
CA ILE A 128 29.38 11.80 3.91
C ILE A 128 30.49 10.76 4.02
N LEU A 129 31.53 10.84 3.17
CA LEU A 129 32.66 9.91 3.20
C LEU A 129 33.36 9.90 4.57
N LEU A 130 33.59 11.08 5.16
CA LEU A 130 34.18 11.19 6.49
C LEU A 130 33.29 10.55 7.58
N ARG A 131 31.98 10.81 7.54
CA ARG A 131 31.01 10.17 8.47
C ARG A 131 31.04 8.66 8.32
N LYS A 132 30.89 8.16 7.08
CA LYS A 132 30.79 6.73 6.78
C LYS A 132 32.05 5.98 7.17
N SER A 133 33.22 6.54 6.88
CA SER A 133 34.52 5.98 7.29
C SER A 133 34.66 5.91 8.81
N ASN A 134 34.33 6.99 9.54
CA ASN A 134 34.44 7.01 11.01
C ASN A 134 33.45 6.07 11.71
N LEU A 135 32.30 5.79 11.10
CA LEU A 135 31.26 4.89 11.64
C LEU A 135 31.29 3.48 11.02
N GLN A 136 32.27 3.17 10.16
CA GLN A 136 32.31 1.94 9.38
C GLN A 136 32.18 0.68 10.24
N LYS A 137 32.86 0.64 11.40
CA LYS A 137 32.78 -0.51 12.33
C LYS A 137 31.35 -0.76 12.81
N ILE A 138 30.59 0.29 13.11
CA ILE A 138 29.20 0.17 13.57
C ILE A 138 28.31 -0.27 12.41
N TYR A 139 28.50 0.32 11.21
CA TYR A 139 27.74 -0.08 10.02
C TYR A 139 27.98 -1.54 9.65
N ASN A 140 29.22 -2.02 9.64
CA ASN A 140 29.52 -3.42 9.36
C ASN A 140 28.83 -4.36 10.36
N LEU A 141 28.83 -4.03 11.67
CA LEU A 141 28.13 -4.84 12.67
C LEU A 141 26.61 -4.88 12.45
N ILE A 142 26.02 -3.79 11.95
CA ILE A 142 24.59 -3.74 11.60
C ILE A 142 24.33 -4.56 10.34
N ASP A 143 25.19 -4.44 9.33
CA ASP A 143 25.10 -5.21 8.08
C ASP A 143 25.21 -6.72 8.34
N ASP A 144 26.09 -7.12 9.28
CA ASP A 144 26.25 -8.51 9.73
C ASP A 144 25.11 -9.02 10.64
N GLY A 145 24.07 -8.20 10.89
CA GLY A 145 22.96 -8.52 11.80
C GLY A 145 23.36 -8.60 13.28
N ASN A 146 24.56 -8.13 13.65
CA ASN A 146 25.08 -8.20 15.01
C ASN A 146 24.70 -6.97 15.86
N ASP A 147 23.40 -6.73 15.97
CA ASP A 147 22.82 -5.56 16.63
C ASP A 147 23.25 -5.40 18.09
N SER A 148 23.49 -6.50 18.81
CA SER A 148 23.98 -6.45 20.20
C SER A 148 25.41 -5.88 20.29
N LYS A 149 26.33 -6.31 19.40
CA LYS A 149 27.67 -5.73 19.34
C LYS A 149 27.65 -4.32 18.78
N ALA A 150 26.78 -4.02 17.82
CA ALA A 150 26.57 -2.67 17.32
C ALA A 150 26.18 -1.73 18.46
N LEU A 151 25.18 -2.10 19.27
CA LEU A 151 24.74 -1.34 20.44
C LEU A 151 25.88 -1.05 21.43
N LYS A 152 26.73 -2.06 21.71
CA LYS A 152 27.90 -1.91 22.58
C LYS A 152 28.89 -0.87 22.01
N ASN A 153 29.20 -0.94 20.72
CA ASN A 153 30.11 0.02 20.08
C ASN A 153 29.49 1.42 20.01
N ILE A 154 28.20 1.55 19.73
CA ILE A 154 27.47 2.83 19.73
C ILE A 154 27.55 3.49 21.11
N ASN A 155 27.25 2.75 22.19
CA ASN A 155 27.34 3.26 23.55
C ASN A 155 28.77 3.70 23.88
N ALA A 156 29.80 2.92 23.52
CA ALA A 156 31.19 3.29 23.73
C ALA A 156 31.57 4.59 23.00
N SER A 157 31.14 4.75 21.74
CA SER A 157 31.37 5.97 20.96
C SER A 157 30.64 7.19 21.55
N LEU A 158 29.43 7.02 22.09
CA LEU A 158 28.67 8.09 22.73
C LEU A 158 29.33 8.61 24.03
N MET A 159 30.07 7.76 24.75
CA MET A 159 30.79 8.15 25.97
C MET A 159 32.10 8.91 25.70
N SER A 160 32.59 8.93 24.45
CA SER A 160 33.82 9.63 24.10
C SER A 160 33.63 11.15 24.06
N LYS A 161 34.50 11.90 24.77
CA LYS A 161 34.46 13.37 24.87
C LYS A 161 34.62 14.11 23.53
N GLN A 162 35.10 13.46 22.47
CA GLN A 162 35.34 14.06 21.14
C GLN A 162 34.29 13.67 20.09
N ASN A 163 33.11 13.19 20.48
CA ASN A 163 32.15 12.62 19.53
C ASN A 163 31.41 13.69 18.70
N THR A 164 31.81 13.85 17.42
CA THR A 164 31.14 14.73 16.45
C THR A 164 29.85 14.14 15.85
N TYR A 165 29.58 12.85 16.05
CA TYR A 165 28.45 12.12 15.40
C TYR A 165 27.35 11.71 16.39
N SER A 166 27.24 12.39 17.53
CA SER A 166 26.30 12.07 18.61
C SER A 166 24.85 11.91 18.11
N ALA A 167 24.34 12.84 17.28
CA ALA A 167 22.98 12.78 16.76
C ALA A 167 22.69 11.51 15.93
N ILE A 168 23.63 11.11 15.07
CA ILE A 168 23.50 9.90 14.24
C ILE A 168 23.60 8.65 15.10
N LEU A 169 24.54 8.62 16.06
CA LEU A 169 24.72 7.50 16.97
C LEU A 169 23.50 7.29 17.89
N LEU A 170 22.85 8.37 18.35
CA LEU A 170 21.61 8.31 19.10
C LEU A 170 20.48 7.71 18.25
N ARG A 171 20.33 8.15 16.99
CA ARG A 171 19.35 7.57 16.07
C ARG A 171 19.61 6.06 15.85
N LEU A 172 20.84 5.69 15.51
CA LEU A 172 21.24 4.29 15.33
C LEU A 172 20.99 3.45 16.59
N LYS A 173 21.25 4.00 17.79
CA LYS A 173 20.95 3.33 19.06
C LYS A 173 19.45 3.02 19.18
N GLY A 174 18.59 3.99 18.86
CA GLY A 174 17.14 3.81 18.85
C GLY A 174 16.71 2.69 17.90
N ASP A 175 17.19 2.75 16.66
CA ASP A 175 16.87 1.76 15.62
C ASP A 175 17.32 0.34 16.05
N VAL A 176 18.52 0.21 16.59
CA VAL A 176 19.07 -1.07 17.11
C VAL A 176 18.25 -1.59 18.29
N LEU A 177 17.81 -0.74 19.21
CA LEU A 177 16.97 -1.15 20.35
C LEU A 177 15.62 -1.69 19.89
N LEU A 178 15.00 -1.04 18.90
CA LEU A 178 13.76 -1.49 18.28
C LEU A 178 13.94 -2.84 17.56
N ARG A 179 15.02 -3.01 16.77
CA ARG A 179 15.33 -4.30 16.10
C ARG A 179 15.60 -5.44 17.07
N LEU A 180 16.28 -5.17 18.18
CA LEU A 180 16.49 -6.13 19.27
C LEU A 180 15.22 -6.45 20.07
N LYS A 181 14.08 -5.83 19.74
CA LYS A 181 12.80 -5.96 20.46
C LYS A 181 12.90 -5.62 21.95
N ARG A 182 13.86 -4.76 22.32
CA ARG A 182 14.05 -4.25 23.69
C ARG A 182 13.14 -3.05 23.92
N HIS A 183 11.83 -3.28 23.84
CA HIS A 183 10.82 -2.23 23.73
C HIS A 183 10.78 -1.27 24.95
N GLU A 184 10.99 -1.78 26.16
CA GLU A 184 11.08 -0.94 27.37
C GLU A 184 12.36 -0.09 27.41
N GLU A 185 13.51 -0.67 27.05
CA GLU A 185 14.78 0.08 26.91
C GLU A 185 14.67 1.14 25.82
N ALA A 186 14.02 0.83 24.69
CA ALA A 186 13.77 1.78 23.61
C ALA A 186 12.89 2.95 24.09
N LYS A 187 11.78 2.65 24.79
CA LYS A 187 10.85 3.66 25.33
C LYS A 187 11.56 4.63 26.28
N THR A 188 12.34 4.10 27.22
CA THR A 188 13.11 4.92 28.17
C THR A 188 14.16 5.76 27.43
N PHE A 189 14.89 5.16 26.50
CA PHE A 189 15.87 5.87 25.67
C PHE A 189 15.28 7.03 24.88
N PHE A 190 14.17 6.82 24.15
CA PHE A 190 13.56 7.89 23.36
C PHE A 190 12.97 9.00 24.22
N LYS A 191 12.39 8.68 25.39
CA LYS A 191 11.96 9.69 26.38
C LYS A 191 13.15 10.55 26.82
N SER A 192 14.28 9.94 27.16
CA SER A 192 15.51 10.67 27.53
C SER A 192 16.04 11.53 26.37
N ALA A 193 16.02 11.01 25.13
CA ALA A 193 16.45 11.78 23.96
C ALA A 193 15.57 13.02 23.73
N LEU A 194 14.26 12.91 23.93
CA LEU A 194 13.30 14.01 23.81
C LEU A 194 13.46 15.08 24.89
N ASN A 195 13.94 14.71 26.08
CA ASN A 195 14.25 15.66 27.15
C ASN A 195 15.48 16.52 26.83
N ILE A 196 16.43 16.00 26.05
CA ILE A 196 17.61 16.75 25.61
C ILE A 196 17.21 17.74 24.51
N GLN A 197 16.53 17.25 23.48
CA GLN A 197 16.06 18.05 22.36
C GLN A 197 14.84 17.37 21.74
N LYS A 198 13.89 18.17 21.24
CA LYS A 198 12.65 17.70 20.63
C LYS A 198 12.87 17.11 19.22
N PHE A 199 13.71 16.07 19.11
CA PHE A 199 14.02 15.42 17.85
C PHE A 199 12.80 14.70 17.26
N THR A 200 12.51 14.97 15.99
CA THR A 200 11.42 14.30 15.25
C THR A 200 11.60 12.78 15.21
N TRP A 201 12.81 12.29 14.91
CA TRP A 201 13.09 10.84 14.88
C TRP A 201 12.87 10.18 16.25
N ALA A 202 13.13 10.88 17.36
CA ALA A 202 12.93 10.33 18.70
C ALA A 202 11.45 10.29 19.07
N LYS A 203 10.62 11.22 18.58
CA LYS A 203 9.16 11.15 18.73
C LYS A 203 8.60 9.92 18.01
N VAL A 204 9.03 9.69 16.77
CA VAL A 204 8.64 8.53 15.95
C VAL A 204 9.04 7.24 16.68
N GLY A 205 10.32 7.11 17.07
CA GLY A 205 10.80 5.92 17.78
C GLY A 205 10.11 5.69 19.12
N LEU A 206 9.74 6.75 19.86
CA LEU A 206 8.95 6.61 21.09
C LEU A 206 7.56 6.05 20.79
N VAL A 207 6.89 6.52 19.75
CA VAL A 207 5.60 5.97 19.33
C VAL A 207 5.72 4.50 18.96
N GLU A 208 6.71 4.12 18.16
CA GLU A 208 6.95 2.72 17.79
C GLU A 208 7.18 1.84 19.01
N ALA A 209 7.97 2.32 19.98
CA ALA A 209 8.18 1.63 21.25
C ALA A 209 6.90 1.50 22.09
N LEU A 210 6.05 2.54 22.13
CA LEU A 210 4.75 2.50 22.81
C LEU A 210 3.81 1.48 22.15
N ILE A 211 3.73 1.45 20.82
CA ILE A 211 2.90 0.48 20.08
C ILE A 211 3.37 -0.96 20.36
N ALA A 212 4.69 -1.18 20.42
CA ALA A 212 5.27 -2.47 20.73
C ALA A 212 5.04 -2.91 22.19
N ASN A 213 4.99 -1.96 23.14
CA ASN A 213 4.63 -2.19 24.54
C ASN A 213 3.10 -2.24 24.79
N ASN A 214 2.28 -2.27 23.74
CA ASN A 214 0.82 -2.24 23.81
C ASN A 214 0.22 -1.00 24.51
N GLU A 215 0.97 0.10 24.59
CA GLU A 215 0.52 1.40 25.13
C GLU A 215 -0.20 2.22 24.05
N HIS A 216 -1.25 1.65 23.46
CA HIS A 216 -1.91 2.16 22.26
C HIS A 216 -2.55 3.55 22.43
N ILE A 217 -3.15 3.83 23.59
CA ILE A 217 -3.82 5.12 23.85
C ILE A 217 -2.82 6.27 23.83
N LEU A 218 -1.65 6.08 24.46
CA LEU A 218 -0.59 7.09 24.48
C LEU A 218 0.01 7.28 23.09
N ALA A 219 0.27 6.18 22.37
CA ALA A 219 0.74 6.21 20.99
C ALA A 219 -0.23 7.01 20.09
N GLN A 220 -1.53 6.72 20.16
CA GLN A 220 -2.56 7.40 19.35
C GLN A 220 -2.63 8.90 19.67
N ARG A 221 -2.57 9.30 20.96
CA ARG A 221 -2.55 10.71 21.35
C ARG A 221 -1.32 11.45 20.81
N MET A 222 -0.15 10.83 20.90
CA MET A 222 1.08 11.40 20.35
C MET A 222 1.00 11.54 18.83
N LEU A 223 0.50 10.52 18.14
CA LEU A 223 0.33 10.51 16.69
C LEU A 223 -0.65 11.59 16.21
N LYS A 224 -1.78 11.77 16.89
CA LYS A 224 -2.73 12.87 16.60
C LYS A 224 -2.07 14.25 16.72
N THR A 225 -1.16 14.42 17.68
CA THR A 225 -0.38 15.66 17.82
C THR A 225 0.66 15.81 16.70
N MET A 226 1.26 14.71 16.26
CA MET A 226 2.21 14.71 15.14
C MET A 226 1.54 14.96 13.79
N LEU A 227 0.25 14.61 13.65
CA LEU A 227 -0.51 14.83 12.42
C LEU A 227 -0.64 16.31 12.06
N THR A 228 -0.64 17.20 13.06
CA THR A 228 -0.84 18.64 12.88
C THR A 228 0.43 19.36 12.40
N GLN A 229 1.59 18.68 12.39
CA GLN A 229 2.86 19.25 11.94
C GLN A 229 3.23 18.68 10.57
N ASN A 230 3.50 19.54 9.58
CA ASN A 230 3.84 19.12 8.22
C ASN A 230 5.02 18.14 8.16
N GLU A 231 6.06 18.36 8.96
CA GLU A 231 7.27 17.52 8.99
C GLU A 231 7.02 16.09 9.49
N THR A 232 6.03 15.89 10.36
CA THR A 232 5.69 14.57 10.92
C THR A 232 4.44 13.95 10.33
N ARG A 233 3.69 14.69 9.50
CA ARG A 233 2.39 14.29 8.98
C ARG A 233 2.42 12.91 8.33
N LEU A 234 3.29 12.71 7.34
CA LEU A 234 3.38 11.44 6.60
C LEU A 234 3.66 10.24 7.52
N VAL A 235 4.65 10.36 8.39
CA VAL A 235 5.01 9.28 9.33
C VAL A 235 3.89 9.02 10.33
N ALA A 236 3.20 10.07 10.78
CA ALA A 236 2.09 9.95 11.71
C ALA A 236 0.88 9.25 11.07
N LEU A 237 0.54 9.59 9.83
CA LEU A 237 -0.50 8.92 9.05
C LEU A 237 -0.18 7.43 8.88
N ASN A 238 1.04 7.10 8.49
CA ASN A 238 1.48 5.72 8.28
C ASN A 238 1.40 4.87 9.57
N LEU A 239 1.87 5.43 10.69
CA LEU A 239 1.83 4.77 12.00
C LEU A 239 0.40 4.67 12.56
N LEU A 240 -0.46 5.67 12.35
CA LEU A 240 -1.87 5.56 12.73
C LEU A 240 -2.58 4.50 11.90
N GLY A 241 -2.41 4.49 10.58
CA GLY A 241 -2.99 3.45 9.74
C GLY A 241 -2.64 2.05 10.24
N SER A 242 -1.37 1.82 10.55
CA SER A 242 -0.89 0.55 11.12
C SER A 242 -1.46 0.25 12.51
N LEU A 243 -1.59 1.27 13.37
CA LEU A 243 -2.15 1.13 14.72
C LEU A 243 -3.66 0.83 14.67
N GLU A 244 -4.42 1.54 13.84
CA GLU A 244 -5.85 1.35 13.68
C GLU A 244 -6.17 -0.05 13.11
N VAL A 245 -5.34 -0.57 12.19
CA VAL A 245 -5.40 -1.98 11.77
C VAL A 245 -5.26 -2.92 12.97
N LYS A 246 -4.27 -2.69 13.85
CA LYS A 246 -4.06 -3.50 15.06
C LYS A 246 -5.24 -3.40 16.04
N LEU A 247 -5.95 -2.27 16.06
CA LEU A 247 -7.13 -2.01 16.88
C LEU A 247 -8.45 -2.42 16.19
N ASN A 248 -8.39 -3.04 15.01
CA ASN A 248 -9.53 -3.45 14.20
C ASN A 248 -10.44 -2.29 13.76
N GLN A 249 -9.92 -1.07 13.68
CA GLN A 249 -10.61 0.13 13.21
C GLN A 249 -10.31 0.34 11.72
N PHE A 250 -10.88 -0.50 10.87
CA PHE A 250 -10.47 -0.60 9.48
C PHE A 250 -10.87 0.61 8.63
N GLU A 251 -12.00 1.25 8.92
CA GLU A 251 -12.44 2.46 8.23
C GLU A 251 -11.44 3.61 8.46
N SER A 252 -11.10 3.88 9.73
CA SER A 252 -10.08 4.90 10.06
C SER A 252 -8.69 4.53 9.56
N ALA A 253 -8.34 3.24 9.58
CA ALA A 253 -7.08 2.78 9.00
C ALA A 253 -6.99 3.10 7.50
N GLN A 254 -8.09 2.89 6.75
CA GLN A 254 -8.14 3.18 5.33
C GLN A 254 -7.95 4.67 5.06
N GLU A 255 -8.59 5.55 5.83
CA GLU A 255 -8.46 7.00 5.69
C GLU A 255 -7.00 7.45 5.84
N PHE A 256 -6.34 7.04 6.93
CA PHE A 256 -4.94 7.40 7.19
C PHE A 256 -3.98 6.82 6.15
N LEU A 257 -4.17 5.56 5.75
CA LEU A 257 -3.33 4.92 4.74
C LEU A 257 -3.54 5.54 3.34
N SER A 258 -4.77 5.90 3.00
CA SER A 258 -5.09 6.58 1.74
C SER A 258 -4.38 7.92 1.68
N GLU A 259 -4.50 8.75 2.72
CA GLU A 259 -3.83 10.04 2.73
C GLU A 259 -2.31 9.89 2.70
N ALA A 260 -1.75 8.91 3.41
CA ALA A 260 -0.31 8.64 3.35
C ALA A 260 0.15 8.20 1.95
N ALA A 261 -0.67 7.41 1.23
CA ALA A 261 -0.38 6.97 -0.13
C ALA A 261 -0.45 8.14 -1.14
N ASP A 262 -1.40 9.07 -0.95
CA ASP A 262 -1.50 10.27 -1.79
C ASP A 262 -0.26 11.19 -1.61
N ILE A 263 0.30 11.26 -0.39
CA ILE A 263 1.53 12.01 -0.11
C ILE A 263 2.79 11.29 -0.62
N ALA A 264 2.90 9.98 -0.44
CA ALA A 264 4.09 9.20 -0.81
C ALA A 264 3.68 7.88 -1.50
N PRO A 265 3.41 7.92 -2.83
CA PRO A 265 2.77 6.83 -3.56
C PRO A 265 3.71 5.67 -3.92
N LEU A 266 5.03 5.89 -3.92
CA LEU A 266 6.04 4.90 -4.32
C LEU A 266 6.27 3.77 -3.29
N ASN A 267 5.75 3.92 -2.07
CA ASN A 267 5.90 2.91 -1.03
C ASN A 267 4.93 1.73 -1.24
N LEU A 268 5.37 0.70 -1.95
CA LEU A 268 4.53 -0.45 -2.30
C LEU A 268 4.02 -1.23 -1.08
N LYS A 269 4.76 -1.24 0.03
CA LYS A 269 4.31 -1.88 1.27
C LYS A 269 3.07 -1.18 1.82
N ARG A 270 3.07 0.15 1.84
CA ARG A 270 1.89 0.95 2.21
C ARG A 270 0.73 0.71 1.27
N GLN A 271 0.97 0.71 -0.04
CA GLN A 271 -0.07 0.46 -1.03
C GLN A 271 -0.71 -0.91 -0.83
N LYS A 272 0.07 -1.96 -0.55
CA LYS A 272 -0.45 -3.30 -0.23
C LYS A 272 -1.28 -3.32 1.06
N SER A 273 -0.85 -2.61 2.11
CA SER A 273 -1.67 -2.48 3.33
C SER A 273 -2.97 -1.74 3.07
N LEU A 274 -2.94 -0.66 2.28
CA LEU A 274 -4.12 0.10 1.88
C LEU A 274 -5.10 -0.74 1.08
N SER A 275 -4.63 -1.52 0.10
CA SER A 275 -5.51 -2.36 -0.72
C SER A 275 -6.19 -3.46 0.10
N ASN A 276 -5.46 -4.12 1.00
CA ASN A 276 -6.04 -5.12 1.91
C ASN A 276 -7.14 -4.55 2.81
N VAL A 277 -6.90 -3.36 3.39
CA VAL A 277 -7.91 -2.69 4.24
C VAL A 277 -9.09 -2.22 3.41
N ALA A 278 -8.86 -1.66 2.21
CA ALA A 278 -9.92 -1.23 1.31
C ALA A 278 -10.81 -2.41 0.89
N MET A 279 -10.23 -3.58 0.60
CA MET A 279 -10.99 -4.80 0.29
C MET A 279 -11.87 -5.25 1.46
N LEU A 280 -11.33 -5.21 2.69
CA LEU A 280 -12.08 -5.56 3.90
C LEU A 280 -13.24 -4.60 4.19
N ASN A 281 -13.09 -3.33 3.84
CA ASN A 281 -14.12 -2.29 3.96
C ASN A 281 -15.09 -2.24 2.76
N HIS A 282 -15.01 -3.21 1.84
CA HIS A 282 -15.76 -3.23 0.57
C HIS A 282 -15.56 -1.98 -0.30
N ASP A 283 -14.42 -1.29 -0.16
CA ASP A 283 -14.00 -0.21 -1.03
C ASP A 283 -13.20 -0.75 -2.22
N TYR A 284 -13.92 -1.42 -3.12
CA TYR A 284 -13.31 -2.03 -4.30
C TYR A 284 -12.79 -0.98 -5.29
N GLU A 285 -13.33 0.23 -5.30
CA GLU A 285 -12.80 1.34 -6.09
C GLU A 285 -11.40 1.75 -5.60
N LYS A 286 -11.24 1.99 -4.29
CA LYS A 286 -9.93 2.31 -3.73
C LYS A 286 -8.97 1.13 -3.86
N SER A 287 -9.43 -0.10 -3.69
CA SER A 287 -8.60 -1.29 -3.93
C SER A 287 -8.10 -1.37 -5.38
N TYR A 288 -8.97 -1.13 -6.37
CA TYR A 288 -8.61 -1.15 -7.79
C TYR A 288 -7.60 -0.06 -8.14
N THR A 289 -7.86 1.17 -7.73
CA THR A 289 -6.94 2.29 -7.97
C THR A 289 -5.58 2.06 -7.32
N THR A 290 -5.57 1.53 -6.08
CA THR A 290 -4.33 1.17 -5.37
C THR A 290 -3.55 0.06 -6.09
N HIS A 291 -4.21 -1.00 -6.58
CA HIS A 291 -3.52 -2.05 -7.34
C HIS A 291 -3.02 -1.58 -8.70
N LYS A 292 -3.71 -0.63 -9.34
CA LYS A 292 -3.21 0.05 -10.54
C LYS A 292 -1.92 0.81 -10.24
N ASP A 293 -1.87 1.54 -9.13
CA ASP A 293 -0.66 2.27 -8.70
C ASP A 293 0.48 1.29 -8.39
N ILE A 294 0.20 0.19 -7.69
CA ILE A 294 1.19 -0.88 -7.46
C ILE A 294 1.73 -1.40 -8.80
N ALA A 295 0.87 -1.74 -9.76
CA ALA A 295 1.30 -2.23 -11.07
C ALA A 295 2.11 -1.21 -11.87
N GLN A 296 1.84 0.08 -11.69
CA GLN A 296 2.61 1.16 -12.31
C GLN A 296 4.00 1.30 -11.68
N TYR A 297 4.09 1.33 -10.35
CA TYR A 297 5.36 1.61 -9.64
C TYR A 297 6.23 0.37 -9.42
N ALA A 298 5.65 -0.83 -9.40
CA ALA A 298 6.39 -2.08 -9.32
C ALA A 298 7.12 -2.41 -10.61
N LYS A 299 6.64 -1.92 -11.76
CA LYS A 299 7.22 -2.20 -13.07
C LYS A 299 8.71 -1.87 -13.10
N TYR A 300 9.54 -2.82 -13.52
CA TYR A 300 11.01 -2.76 -13.55
C TYR A 300 11.72 -2.64 -12.20
N SER A 301 11.00 -2.76 -11.08
CA SER A 301 11.58 -2.82 -9.73
C SER A 301 11.83 -4.27 -9.29
N ILE A 302 12.36 -4.44 -8.09
CA ILE A 302 12.45 -5.77 -7.43
C ILE A 302 11.10 -6.41 -7.16
N HIS A 303 10.02 -5.63 -7.21
CA HIS A 303 8.65 -6.07 -6.97
C HIS A 303 7.92 -6.44 -8.25
N ASP A 304 8.55 -6.30 -9.43
CA ASP A 304 7.95 -6.65 -10.71
C ASP A 304 7.78 -8.18 -10.82
N HIS A 305 6.54 -8.64 -10.70
CA HIS A 305 6.20 -10.06 -10.66
C HIS A 305 4.82 -10.28 -11.29
N PRO A 306 4.54 -11.44 -11.94
CA PRO A 306 3.23 -11.74 -12.52
C PRO A 306 2.02 -11.47 -11.60
N ASP A 307 2.18 -11.73 -10.30
CA ASP A 307 1.10 -11.52 -9.32
C ASP A 307 0.64 -10.06 -9.22
N ILE A 308 1.51 -9.08 -9.52
CA ILE A 308 1.14 -7.67 -9.52
C ILE A 308 0.08 -7.39 -10.60
N TYR A 309 0.28 -7.94 -11.79
CA TYR A 309 -0.65 -7.82 -12.92
C TYR A 309 -1.94 -8.61 -12.68
N LEU A 310 -1.84 -9.82 -12.11
CA LEU A 310 -3.01 -10.59 -11.72
C LEU A 310 -3.82 -9.85 -10.65
N ASN A 311 -3.19 -9.25 -9.64
CA ASN A 311 -3.86 -8.50 -8.58
C ASN A 311 -4.54 -7.23 -9.11
N ALA A 312 -3.93 -6.52 -10.05
CA ALA A 312 -4.59 -5.41 -10.74
C ALA A 312 -5.81 -5.88 -11.56
N ALA A 313 -5.71 -7.03 -12.24
CA ALA A 313 -6.82 -7.64 -12.96
C ALA A 313 -7.97 -8.07 -12.02
N ARG A 314 -7.65 -8.75 -10.92
CA ARG A 314 -8.57 -9.16 -9.85
C ARG A 314 -9.36 -7.99 -9.29
N ALA A 315 -8.65 -6.95 -8.85
CA ALA A 315 -9.26 -5.77 -8.27
C ALA A 315 -10.15 -5.04 -9.28
N GLY A 316 -9.77 -5.04 -10.56
CA GLY A 316 -10.62 -4.50 -11.64
C GLY A 316 -11.93 -5.27 -11.80
N ILE A 317 -11.89 -6.61 -11.81
CA ILE A 317 -13.10 -7.43 -11.90
C ILE A 317 -13.99 -7.22 -10.67
N ASP A 318 -13.41 -7.26 -9.47
CA ASP A 318 -14.13 -7.07 -8.21
C ASP A 318 -14.82 -5.69 -8.18
N PHE A 319 -14.14 -4.63 -8.61
CA PHE A 319 -14.76 -3.31 -8.69
C PHE A 319 -15.88 -3.25 -9.75
N ALA A 320 -15.62 -3.77 -10.95
CA ALA A 320 -16.60 -3.77 -12.04
C ALA A 320 -17.90 -4.54 -11.71
N LEU A 321 -17.83 -5.55 -10.82
CA LEU A 321 -18.99 -6.29 -10.33
C LEU A 321 -19.84 -5.49 -9.32
N THR A 322 -19.32 -4.39 -8.77
CA THR A 322 -19.98 -3.60 -7.71
C THR A 322 -20.46 -2.23 -8.16
N THR A 323 -20.07 -1.80 -9.36
CA THR A 323 -20.55 -0.56 -10.00
C THR A 323 -21.63 -0.87 -11.04
N ASP A 324 -22.63 0.02 -11.14
CA ASP A 324 -23.67 -0.06 -12.17
C ASP A 324 -23.38 0.87 -13.38
N GLN A 325 -22.24 1.58 -13.37
CA GLN A 325 -21.86 2.53 -14.42
C GLN A 325 -21.27 1.82 -15.63
N SER A 326 -22.05 1.69 -16.71
CA SER A 326 -21.68 0.96 -17.93
C SER A 326 -20.35 1.41 -18.56
N ASP A 327 -20.12 2.72 -18.69
CA ASP A 327 -18.86 3.26 -19.23
C ASP A 327 -17.65 2.91 -18.36
N GLN A 328 -17.83 2.93 -17.03
CA GLN A 328 -16.79 2.59 -16.07
C GLN A 328 -16.45 1.10 -16.17
N ILE A 329 -17.46 0.23 -16.21
CA ILE A 329 -17.30 -1.23 -16.38
C ILE A 329 -16.53 -1.55 -17.67
N GLN A 330 -16.84 -0.87 -18.78
CA GLN A 330 -16.13 -1.07 -20.05
C GLN A 330 -14.66 -0.64 -19.97
N ARG A 331 -14.38 0.52 -19.37
CA ARG A 331 -13.00 1.01 -19.18
C ARG A 331 -12.18 0.07 -18.30
N ILE A 332 -12.75 -0.36 -17.18
CA ILE A 332 -12.11 -1.32 -16.26
C ILE A 332 -11.85 -2.64 -16.99
N SER A 333 -12.85 -3.18 -17.71
CA SER A 333 -12.69 -4.43 -18.46
C SER A 333 -11.57 -4.36 -19.51
N ARG A 334 -11.45 -3.24 -20.24
CA ARG A 334 -10.34 -3.03 -21.19
C ARG A 334 -8.99 -2.99 -20.48
N GLN A 335 -8.91 -2.29 -19.35
CA GLN A 335 -7.67 -2.18 -18.56
C GLN A 335 -7.28 -3.52 -17.92
N THR A 336 -8.23 -4.30 -17.41
CA THR A 336 -8.02 -5.67 -16.90
C THR A 336 -7.45 -6.57 -17.99
N ASN A 337 -8.03 -6.56 -19.19
CA ASN A 337 -7.50 -7.34 -20.32
C ASN A 337 -6.08 -6.91 -20.70
N LYS A 338 -5.78 -5.61 -20.61
CA LYS A 338 -4.43 -5.09 -20.82
C LYS A 338 -3.45 -5.66 -19.79
N TYR A 339 -3.77 -5.69 -18.50
CA TYR A 339 -2.90 -6.30 -17.49
C TYR A 339 -2.63 -7.79 -17.74
N LEU A 340 -3.65 -8.55 -18.17
CA LEU A 340 -3.47 -9.96 -18.52
C LEU A 340 -2.58 -10.13 -19.76
N SER A 341 -2.70 -9.25 -20.75
CA SER A 341 -1.82 -9.24 -21.92
C SER A 341 -0.40 -8.82 -21.56
N ASP A 342 -0.23 -7.80 -20.73
CA ASP A 342 1.07 -7.31 -20.28
C ASP A 342 1.80 -8.39 -19.48
N LEU A 343 1.10 -9.13 -18.62
CA LEU A 343 1.64 -10.30 -17.92
C LEU A 343 2.18 -11.34 -18.91
N LYS A 344 1.37 -11.75 -19.91
CA LYS A 344 1.79 -12.77 -20.89
C LYS A 344 3.00 -12.33 -21.70
N ASN A 345 3.06 -11.05 -22.07
CA ASN A 345 4.15 -10.49 -22.85
C ASN A 345 5.44 -10.35 -22.03
N GLN A 346 5.34 -9.90 -20.78
CA GLN A 346 6.50 -9.65 -19.91
C GLN A 346 7.01 -10.94 -19.23
N PHE A 347 6.13 -11.90 -18.96
CA PHE A 347 6.44 -13.14 -18.25
C PHE A 347 5.89 -14.39 -18.99
N PRO A 348 6.37 -14.67 -20.22
CA PRO A 348 5.85 -15.76 -21.06
C PRO A 348 6.04 -17.15 -20.44
N ASN A 349 7.05 -17.33 -19.59
CA ASN A 349 7.36 -18.61 -18.93
C ASN A 349 6.69 -18.77 -17.56
N SER A 350 5.75 -17.89 -17.20
CA SER A 350 5.10 -17.93 -15.90
C SER A 350 3.96 -18.97 -15.86
N HIS A 351 3.88 -19.74 -14.77
CA HIS A 351 2.90 -20.83 -14.61
C HIS A 351 1.55 -20.31 -14.09
N ASN A 352 0.98 -19.30 -14.76
CA ASN A 352 -0.20 -18.57 -14.30
C ASN A 352 -1.46 -18.84 -15.14
N GLN A 353 -1.41 -19.76 -16.09
CA GLN A 353 -2.49 -19.97 -17.06
C GLN A 353 -3.82 -20.29 -16.39
N THR A 354 -3.85 -21.17 -15.37
CA THR A 354 -5.04 -21.48 -14.58
C THR A 354 -5.64 -20.23 -13.92
N GLN A 355 -4.80 -19.35 -13.35
CA GLN A 355 -5.28 -18.10 -12.72
C GLN A 355 -5.88 -17.15 -13.77
N ILE A 356 -5.24 -17.05 -14.95
CA ILE A 356 -5.73 -16.25 -16.08
C ILE A 356 -7.09 -16.79 -16.57
N ASP A 357 -7.26 -18.11 -16.65
CA ASP A 357 -8.50 -18.73 -17.12
C ASP A 357 -9.65 -18.54 -16.14
N VAL A 358 -9.37 -18.60 -14.83
CA VAL A 358 -10.36 -18.22 -13.79
C VAL A 358 -10.76 -16.74 -13.95
N LEU A 359 -9.81 -15.82 -14.11
CA LEU A 359 -10.12 -14.40 -14.30
C LEU A 359 -10.90 -14.15 -15.60
N ASN A 360 -10.60 -14.87 -16.68
CA ASN A 360 -11.37 -14.82 -17.93
C ASN A 360 -12.80 -15.32 -17.73
N ALA A 361 -13.01 -16.40 -16.96
CA ALA A 361 -14.34 -16.88 -16.63
C ALA A 361 -15.15 -15.82 -15.85
N ARG A 362 -14.53 -15.14 -14.88
CA ARG A 362 -15.17 -14.04 -14.13
C ARG A 362 -15.46 -12.83 -15.03
N LEU A 363 -14.60 -12.52 -16.01
CA LEU A 363 -14.87 -11.49 -17.03
C LEU A 363 -16.04 -11.87 -17.95
N HIS A 364 -16.18 -13.14 -18.33
CA HIS A 364 -17.35 -13.62 -19.07
C HIS A 364 -18.63 -13.52 -18.24
N TYR A 365 -18.57 -13.85 -16.94
CA TYR A 365 -19.68 -13.64 -16.02
C TYR A 365 -20.09 -12.16 -15.94
N LEU A 366 -19.14 -11.24 -15.82
CA LEU A 366 -19.39 -9.80 -15.83
C LEU A 366 -20.15 -9.32 -17.09
N LYS A 367 -19.88 -9.96 -18.23
CA LYS A 367 -20.52 -9.71 -19.54
C LYS A 367 -21.84 -10.47 -19.76
N ASP A 368 -22.37 -11.13 -18.73
CA ASP A 368 -23.57 -11.99 -18.80
C ASP A 368 -23.41 -13.22 -19.72
N GLU A 369 -22.16 -13.62 -20.02
CA GLU A 369 -21.83 -14.78 -20.85
C GLU A 369 -21.68 -16.05 -19.98
N HIS A 370 -22.67 -16.34 -19.12
CA HIS A 370 -22.60 -17.38 -18.08
C HIS A 370 -22.24 -18.78 -18.61
N GLN A 371 -22.73 -19.16 -19.79
CA GLN A 371 -22.41 -20.47 -20.39
C GLN A 371 -20.93 -20.59 -20.75
N LYS A 372 -20.31 -19.53 -21.27
CA LYS A 372 -18.88 -19.50 -21.60
C LYS A 372 -18.04 -19.55 -20.32
N ALA A 373 -18.42 -18.75 -19.32
CA ALA A 373 -17.77 -18.74 -18.01
C ALA A 373 -17.80 -20.11 -17.33
N LYS A 374 -18.97 -20.77 -17.34
CA LYS A 374 -19.14 -22.11 -16.76
C LYS A 374 -18.29 -23.15 -17.47
N LYS A 375 -18.28 -23.15 -18.80
CA LYS A 375 -17.46 -24.07 -19.60
C LYS A 375 -15.97 -23.92 -19.30
N LEU A 376 -15.48 -22.68 -19.16
CA LEU A 376 -14.08 -22.42 -18.79
C LEU A 376 -13.74 -23.00 -17.42
N ILE A 377 -14.60 -22.80 -16.43
CA ILE A 377 -14.36 -23.30 -15.06
C ILE A 377 -14.44 -24.84 -14.99
N GLU A 378 -15.37 -25.47 -15.72
CA GLU A 378 -15.49 -26.94 -15.76
C GLU A 378 -14.32 -27.62 -16.48
N GLN A 379 -13.59 -26.90 -17.33
CA GLN A 379 -12.37 -27.38 -17.98
C GLN A 379 -11.13 -27.31 -17.09
N LEU A 380 -11.20 -26.61 -15.96
CA LEU A 380 -10.10 -26.55 -15.00
C LEU A 380 -10.14 -27.79 -14.10
N ASP A 381 -9.03 -28.53 -14.02
CA ASP A 381 -8.93 -29.67 -13.12
C ASP A 381 -9.22 -29.25 -11.66
N ASP A 382 -10.01 -30.08 -10.98
CA ASP A 382 -10.35 -29.93 -9.57
C ASP A 382 -9.38 -30.68 -8.63
N ASP A 383 -8.40 -31.40 -9.18
CA ASP A 383 -7.52 -32.31 -8.44
C ASP A 383 -6.35 -31.62 -7.69
N GLU A 384 -6.25 -30.29 -7.71
CA GLU A 384 -5.27 -29.57 -6.90
C GLU A 384 -5.73 -29.49 -5.43
N ASN A 385 -5.53 -30.58 -4.69
CA ASN A 385 -5.71 -30.62 -3.22
C ASN A 385 -4.78 -29.67 -2.45
N GLN A 386 -3.81 -29.04 -3.13
CA GLN A 386 -2.82 -28.15 -2.53
C GLN A 386 -2.99 -26.71 -3.01
N ILE A 387 -3.15 -25.79 -2.07
CA ILE A 387 -3.17 -24.35 -2.33
C ILE A 387 -1.75 -23.88 -2.71
N ARG A 388 -1.54 -23.62 -4.00
CA ARG A 388 -0.28 -23.05 -4.53
C ARG A 388 -0.24 -21.53 -4.48
N SER A 389 -1.37 -20.89 -4.73
CA SER A 389 -1.57 -19.44 -4.66
C SER A 389 -2.86 -19.17 -3.90
N ILE A 390 -2.77 -18.40 -2.82
CA ILE A 390 -3.93 -17.99 -2.01
C ILE A 390 -4.87 -17.15 -2.89
N ASP A 391 -4.32 -16.20 -3.64
CA ASP A 391 -5.09 -15.31 -4.52
C ASP A 391 -5.77 -16.08 -5.65
N GLY A 392 -5.04 -17.01 -6.30
CA GLY A 392 -5.60 -17.85 -7.36
C GLY A 392 -6.71 -18.78 -6.86
N ALA A 393 -6.54 -19.39 -5.69
CA ALA A 393 -7.56 -20.22 -5.07
C ALA A 393 -8.78 -19.39 -4.66
N LEU A 394 -8.58 -18.17 -4.13
CA LEU A 394 -9.65 -17.26 -3.76
C LEU A 394 -10.47 -16.85 -4.98
N ASP A 395 -9.84 -16.52 -6.11
CA ASP A 395 -10.56 -16.23 -7.35
C ASP A 395 -11.36 -17.42 -7.84
N LYS A 396 -10.80 -18.64 -7.77
CA LYS A 396 -11.51 -19.86 -8.16
C LYS A 396 -12.74 -20.07 -7.27
N ALA A 397 -12.62 -19.81 -5.96
CA ALA A 397 -13.74 -19.87 -5.03
C ALA A 397 -14.82 -18.81 -5.33
N LYS A 398 -14.40 -17.58 -5.67
CA LYS A 398 -15.31 -16.50 -6.12
C LYS A 398 -16.04 -16.89 -7.40
N ALA A 399 -15.32 -17.37 -8.41
CA ALA A 399 -15.87 -17.82 -9.69
C ALA A 399 -16.86 -19.00 -9.50
N PHE A 400 -16.53 -19.96 -8.63
CA PHE A 400 -17.46 -21.04 -8.29
C PHE A 400 -18.76 -20.53 -7.70
N HIS A 401 -18.70 -19.54 -6.80
CA HIS A 401 -19.90 -18.95 -6.22
C HIS A 401 -20.72 -18.19 -7.28
N GLU A 402 -20.06 -17.34 -8.07
CA GLU A 402 -20.67 -16.56 -9.17
C GLU A 402 -21.36 -17.45 -10.21
N LEU A 403 -20.91 -18.70 -10.40
CA LEU A 403 -21.47 -19.65 -11.37
C LEU A 403 -22.40 -20.71 -10.75
N GLY A 404 -22.77 -20.56 -9.47
CA GLY A 404 -23.73 -21.43 -8.78
C GLY A 404 -23.14 -22.71 -8.17
N PHE A 405 -21.82 -22.93 -8.25
CA PHE A 405 -21.13 -24.06 -7.61
C PHE A 405 -20.88 -23.82 -6.11
N HIS A 406 -21.92 -23.51 -5.35
CA HIS A 406 -21.80 -23.02 -3.97
C HIS A 406 -21.08 -23.98 -3.01
N VAL A 407 -21.28 -25.30 -3.16
CA VAL A 407 -20.61 -26.31 -2.32
C VAL A 407 -19.11 -26.34 -2.59
N LYS A 408 -18.71 -26.33 -3.88
CA LYS A 408 -17.29 -26.26 -4.27
C LYS A 408 -16.64 -24.98 -3.76
N ALA A 409 -17.33 -23.85 -3.89
CA ALA A 409 -16.85 -22.56 -3.38
C ALA A 409 -16.57 -22.62 -1.87
N GLN A 410 -17.54 -23.10 -1.07
CA GLN A 410 -17.39 -23.17 0.39
C GLN A 410 -16.29 -24.14 0.83
N ASN A 411 -16.16 -25.29 0.17
CA ASN A 411 -15.08 -26.23 0.42
C ASN A 411 -13.70 -25.60 0.14
N LEU A 412 -13.57 -24.86 -0.96
CA LEU A 412 -12.32 -24.20 -1.31
C LEU A 412 -11.99 -23.06 -0.33
N PHE A 413 -12.97 -22.26 0.11
CA PHE A 413 -12.76 -21.28 1.19
C PHE A 413 -12.23 -21.92 2.47
N ASN A 414 -12.82 -23.05 2.90
CA ASN A 414 -12.34 -23.80 4.07
C ASN A 414 -10.88 -24.27 3.89
N GLN A 415 -10.52 -24.75 2.71
CA GLN A 415 -9.14 -25.17 2.41
C GLN A 415 -8.16 -23.99 2.47
N ILE A 416 -8.53 -22.84 1.91
CA ILE A 416 -7.70 -21.62 1.94
C ILE A 416 -7.48 -21.16 3.38
N ILE A 417 -8.54 -21.04 4.18
CA ILE A 417 -8.45 -20.58 5.57
C ILE A 417 -7.58 -21.53 6.38
N ASN A 418 -7.81 -22.84 6.29
CA ASN A 418 -6.98 -23.85 6.95
C ASN A 418 -5.51 -23.77 6.52
N HIS A 419 -5.23 -23.49 5.24
CA HIS A 419 -3.88 -23.31 4.74
C HIS A 419 -3.18 -22.09 5.37
N CYS A 420 -3.88 -20.96 5.43
CA CYS A 420 -3.38 -19.72 6.04
C CYS A 420 -3.15 -19.86 7.55
N GLU A 421 -4.07 -20.50 8.28
CA GLU A 421 -3.95 -20.72 9.72
C GLU A 421 -2.78 -21.65 10.08
N ARG A 422 -2.50 -22.65 9.24
CA ARG A 422 -1.32 -23.53 9.39
C ARG A 422 -0.01 -22.82 9.06
N HIS A 423 -0.04 -21.75 8.28
CA HIS A 423 1.14 -21.00 7.87
C HIS A 423 0.96 -19.49 8.08
N PRO A 424 0.99 -19.01 9.35
CA PRO A 424 0.70 -17.61 9.69
C PRO A 424 1.63 -16.57 9.03
N ASN A 425 2.80 -17.00 8.57
CA ASN A 425 3.78 -16.12 7.91
C ASN A 425 3.49 -15.89 6.41
N ILE A 426 2.57 -16.64 5.81
CA ILE A 426 2.31 -16.60 4.36
C ILE A 426 1.25 -15.55 4.02
N SER A 427 0.26 -15.35 4.89
CA SER A 427 -0.82 -14.38 4.67
C SER A 427 -0.75 -13.22 5.64
N ASP A 428 -0.98 -12.01 5.12
CA ASP A 428 -1.25 -10.84 5.95
C ASP A 428 -2.51 -11.09 6.80
N PRO A 429 -2.51 -10.77 8.12
CA PRO A 429 -3.66 -11.00 8.99
C PRO A 429 -4.93 -10.26 8.56
N VAL A 430 -4.82 -9.07 7.96
CA VAL A 430 -5.96 -8.33 7.39
C VAL A 430 -6.52 -9.08 6.20
N TYR A 431 -5.65 -9.63 5.37
CA TYR A 431 -6.06 -10.40 4.20
C TYR A 431 -6.77 -11.71 4.58
N LEU A 432 -6.31 -12.41 5.63
CA LEU A 432 -7.02 -13.58 6.16
C LEU A 432 -8.43 -13.22 6.65
N ARG A 433 -8.59 -12.08 7.33
CA ARG A 433 -9.92 -11.60 7.75
C ARG A 433 -10.82 -11.29 6.55
N TYR A 434 -10.26 -10.70 5.50
CA TYR A 434 -11.00 -10.50 4.25
C TYR A 434 -11.47 -11.84 3.66
N ILE A 435 -10.62 -12.87 3.62
CA ILE A 435 -11.00 -14.20 3.13
C ILE A 435 -12.15 -14.79 3.98
N GLN A 436 -12.07 -14.67 5.31
CA GLN A 436 -13.12 -15.12 6.23
C GLN A 436 -14.44 -14.35 6.01
N GLN A 437 -14.38 -13.03 5.83
CA GLN A 437 -15.52 -12.19 5.50
C GLN A 437 -16.17 -12.66 4.18
N GLN A 438 -15.37 -12.87 3.13
CA GLN A 438 -15.85 -13.32 1.83
C GLN A 438 -16.50 -14.71 1.90
N GLN A 439 -15.99 -15.61 2.74
CA GLN A 439 -16.58 -16.94 2.96
C GLN A 439 -17.97 -16.82 3.59
N VAL A 440 -18.09 -16.05 4.68
CA VAL A 440 -19.34 -15.85 5.41
C VAL A 440 -20.39 -15.20 4.51
N GLU A 441 -20.02 -14.12 3.82
CA GLU A 441 -20.94 -13.42 2.92
C GLU A 441 -21.47 -14.32 1.81
N ARG A 442 -20.61 -15.14 1.18
CA ARG A 442 -21.02 -16.09 0.12
C ARG A 442 -21.75 -17.33 0.63
N ARG A 443 -21.65 -17.63 1.92
CA ARG A 443 -22.46 -18.67 2.54
C ARG A 443 -23.88 -18.17 2.72
N ASP A 444 -24.01 -16.96 3.26
CA ASP A 444 -25.27 -16.30 3.60
C ASP A 444 -26.02 -15.82 2.34
N ILE A 445 -25.29 -15.31 1.35
CA ILE A 445 -25.84 -14.73 0.11
C ILE A 445 -25.45 -15.62 -1.07
N LYS A 446 -26.43 -16.26 -1.71
CA LYS A 446 -26.19 -17.20 -2.82
C LYS A 446 -26.02 -16.54 -4.18
N MET A 447 -26.59 -15.35 -4.37
CA MET A 447 -26.52 -14.61 -5.63
C MET A 447 -25.23 -13.81 -5.70
N GLY A 448 -24.67 -13.67 -6.91
CA GLY A 448 -23.58 -12.72 -7.14
C GLY A 448 -24.05 -11.26 -7.01
N PRO A 449 -23.14 -10.28 -6.87
CA PRO A 449 -23.51 -8.87 -6.65
C PRO A 449 -24.50 -8.30 -7.67
N LYS A 450 -24.23 -8.53 -8.96
CA LYS A 450 -25.07 -8.09 -10.09
C LYS A 450 -26.44 -8.79 -10.11
N GLU A 451 -26.46 -10.10 -9.91
CA GLU A 451 -27.70 -10.90 -9.86
C GLU A 451 -28.58 -10.48 -8.69
N LEU A 452 -27.98 -10.20 -7.53
CA LEU A 452 -28.68 -9.78 -6.34
C LEU A 452 -29.35 -8.41 -6.53
N ASN A 453 -28.66 -7.46 -7.17
CA ASN A 453 -29.25 -6.16 -7.51
C ASN A 453 -30.46 -6.32 -8.45
N ASN A 454 -30.31 -7.12 -9.52
CA ASN A 454 -31.39 -7.41 -10.46
C ASN A 454 -32.59 -8.11 -9.79
N HIS A 455 -32.31 -9.05 -8.88
CA HIS A 455 -33.33 -9.72 -8.08
C HIS A 455 -34.09 -8.74 -7.20
N ALA A 456 -33.39 -7.87 -6.48
CA ALA A 456 -34.00 -6.88 -5.59
C ALA A 456 -34.93 -5.93 -6.35
N VAL A 457 -34.48 -5.39 -7.48
CA VAL A 457 -35.29 -4.52 -8.34
C VAL A 457 -36.52 -5.26 -8.87
N THR A 458 -36.37 -6.54 -9.26
CA THR A 458 -37.50 -7.35 -9.75
C THR A 458 -38.56 -7.53 -8.67
N GLN A 459 -38.17 -7.82 -7.42
CA GLN A 459 -39.14 -7.98 -6.33
C GLN A 459 -39.82 -6.68 -5.96
N PHE A 460 -39.09 -5.57 -5.99
CA PHE A 460 -39.65 -4.24 -5.77
C PHE A 460 -40.73 -3.91 -6.80
N ASN A 461 -40.44 -4.14 -8.08
CA ASN A 461 -41.39 -3.89 -9.17
C ASN A 461 -42.64 -4.80 -9.11
N LYS A 462 -42.51 -6.01 -8.53
CA LYS A 462 -43.63 -6.92 -8.26
C LYS A 462 -44.47 -6.52 -7.03
N GLY A 463 -44.09 -5.45 -6.32
CA GLY A 463 -44.75 -5.00 -5.10
C GLY A 463 -44.45 -5.87 -3.86
N GLN A 464 -43.51 -6.80 -3.96
CA GLN A 464 -43.09 -7.69 -2.86
C GLN A 464 -42.07 -6.98 -1.97
N LEU A 465 -42.52 -5.96 -1.23
CA LEU A 465 -41.63 -5.05 -0.48
C LEU A 465 -40.75 -5.75 0.55
N ASN A 466 -41.25 -6.75 1.28
CA ASN A 466 -40.42 -7.48 2.26
C ASN A 466 -39.26 -8.22 1.59
N ALA A 467 -39.52 -8.92 0.49
CA ALA A 467 -38.49 -9.64 -0.27
C ALA A 467 -37.50 -8.67 -0.93
N ALA A 468 -38.00 -7.53 -1.43
CA ALA A 468 -37.16 -6.47 -1.98
C ALA A 468 -36.26 -5.83 -0.91
N LEU A 469 -36.81 -5.56 0.28
CA LEU A 469 -36.07 -4.98 1.40
C LEU A 469 -34.95 -5.91 1.86
N GLU A 470 -35.24 -7.22 1.96
CA GLU A 470 -34.24 -8.23 2.29
C GLU A 470 -33.13 -8.28 1.23
N ALA A 471 -33.49 -8.36 -0.05
CA ALA A 471 -32.52 -8.42 -1.15
C ALA A 471 -31.67 -7.13 -1.26
N PHE A 472 -32.27 -5.95 -1.11
CA PHE A 472 -31.52 -4.69 -1.07
C PHE A 472 -30.62 -4.58 0.16
N SER A 473 -31.06 -5.08 1.32
CA SER A 473 -30.23 -5.12 2.53
C SER A 473 -29.02 -6.05 2.35
N GLN A 474 -29.21 -7.22 1.72
CA GLN A 474 -28.13 -8.12 1.35
C GLN A 474 -27.19 -7.48 0.32
N ALA A 475 -27.73 -6.80 -0.70
CA ALA A 475 -26.94 -6.10 -1.71
C ALA A 475 -26.09 -4.98 -1.09
N PHE A 476 -26.67 -4.18 -0.19
CA PHE A 476 -25.96 -3.11 0.50
C PHE A 476 -24.90 -3.64 1.48
N ARG A 477 -25.07 -4.85 2.04
CA ARG A 477 -24.04 -5.49 2.86
C ARG A 477 -22.74 -5.78 2.09
N ILE A 478 -22.84 -6.17 0.81
CA ILE A 478 -21.68 -6.53 -0.03
C ILE A 478 -21.23 -5.40 -0.96
N MET A 479 -22.10 -4.42 -1.21
CA MET A 479 -21.84 -3.22 -2.02
C MET A 479 -22.24 -1.94 -1.26
N PRO A 480 -21.67 -1.68 -0.06
CA PRO A 480 -22.09 -0.58 0.80
C PRO A 480 -21.77 0.82 0.23
N ARG A 481 -20.96 0.90 -0.83
CA ARG A 481 -20.57 2.14 -1.50
C ARG A 481 -21.29 2.38 -2.83
N ASN A 482 -22.21 1.51 -3.23
CA ASN A 482 -23.00 1.71 -4.45
C ASN A 482 -24.19 2.63 -4.15
N ALA A 483 -24.19 3.82 -4.77
CA ALA A 483 -25.22 4.84 -4.58
C ALA A 483 -26.61 4.38 -5.06
N SER A 484 -26.71 3.66 -6.17
CA SER A 484 -27.98 3.19 -6.72
C SER A 484 -28.64 2.16 -5.77
N ILE A 485 -27.86 1.23 -5.23
CA ILE A 485 -28.33 0.26 -4.23
C ILE A 485 -28.76 0.97 -2.94
N ALA A 486 -27.97 1.92 -2.46
CA ALA A 486 -28.31 2.69 -1.26
C ALA A 486 -29.61 3.50 -1.44
N LEU A 487 -29.81 4.12 -2.60
CA LEU A 487 -31.03 4.86 -2.92
C LEU A 487 -32.25 3.95 -2.94
N ASN A 488 -32.13 2.78 -3.58
CA ASN A 488 -33.22 1.81 -3.66
C ASN A 488 -33.55 1.19 -2.29
N LEU A 489 -32.54 0.88 -1.48
CA LEU A 489 -32.73 0.40 -0.11
C LEU A 489 -33.42 1.45 0.75
N LEU A 490 -32.94 2.70 0.69
CA LEU A 490 -33.53 3.81 1.43
C LEU A 490 -34.99 4.01 1.03
N GLN A 491 -35.30 3.98 -0.27
CA GLN A 491 -36.69 4.05 -0.74
C GLN A 491 -37.53 2.90 -0.19
N CYS A 492 -37.03 1.67 -0.26
CA CYS A 492 -37.76 0.49 0.21
C CYS A 492 -38.07 0.57 1.71
N LEU A 493 -37.16 1.11 2.53
CA LEU A 493 -37.36 1.31 3.96
C LEU A 493 -38.54 2.27 4.25
N PHE A 494 -38.69 3.34 3.47
CA PHE A 494 -39.79 4.29 3.65
C PHE A 494 -41.12 3.78 3.09
N ASP A 495 -41.10 3.06 1.98
CA ASP A 495 -42.31 2.49 1.36
C ASP A 495 -42.88 1.33 2.18
N ASP A 496 -42.03 0.51 2.83
CA ASP A 496 -42.47 -0.58 3.72
C ASP A 496 -43.07 -0.04 5.03
N ASN A 497 -42.43 0.95 5.66
CA ASN A 497 -42.91 1.55 6.90
C ASN A 497 -44.31 2.17 6.75
N LYS A 498 -44.58 2.82 5.61
CA LYS A 498 -45.91 3.37 5.29
C LYS A 498 -47.01 2.31 5.19
N LYS A 499 -46.68 1.07 4.85
CA LYS A 499 -47.67 -0.01 4.65
C LYS A 499 -47.84 -0.92 5.86
N ASN A 500 -46.75 -1.21 6.57
CA ASN A 500 -46.72 -2.31 7.54
C ASN A 500 -46.50 -1.87 9.00
N GLY A 501 -46.21 -0.59 9.27
CA GLY A 501 -46.06 -0.07 10.64
C GLY A 501 -44.96 -0.76 11.47
N GLN A 502 -43.98 -1.39 10.80
CA GLN A 502 -42.88 -2.12 11.45
C GLN A 502 -41.81 -1.17 12.01
N SER A 503 -40.90 -1.73 12.83
CA SER A 503 -39.75 -0.99 13.36
C SER A 503 -38.86 -0.45 12.23
N PHE A 504 -38.80 0.87 12.08
CA PHE A 504 -37.97 1.53 11.07
C PHE A 504 -36.47 1.34 11.38
N ASN A 505 -35.72 0.74 10.46
CA ASN A 505 -34.28 0.52 10.61
C ASN A 505 -33.49 1.82 10.38
N LEU A 506 -33.51 2.71 11.38
CA LEU A 506 -32.88 4.03 11.33
C LEU A 506 -31.37 3.95 11.08
N ILE A 507 -30.68 2.94 11.62
CA ILE A 507 -29.24 2.75 11.44
C ILE A 507 -28.90 2.56 9.96
N THR A 508 -29.65 1.70 9.27
CA THR A 508 -29.43 1.45 7.83
C THR A 508 -29.80 2.68 7.01
N ALA A 509 -30.92 3.33 7.33
CA ALA A 509 -31.33 4.57 6.67
C ALA A 509 -30.25 5.68 6.78
N LYS A 510 -29.65 5.84 7.96
CA LYS A 510 -28.54 6.77 8.19
C LYS A 510 -27.31 6.44 7.35
N LYS A 511 -26.92 5.16 7.26
CA LYS A 511 -25.81 4.72 6.40
C LYS A 511 -26.05 5.05 4.93
N CYS A 512 -27.25 4.74 4.41
CA CYS A 512 -27.62 5.08 3.03
C CYS A 512 -27.62 6.59 2.81
N TYR A 513 -28.17 7.37 3.75
CA TYR A 513 -28.16 8.83 3.67
C TYR A 513 -26.74 9.41 3.63
N THR A 514 -25.84 8.95 4.51
CA THR A 514 -24.44 9.42 4.54
C THR A 514 -23.73 9.18 3.20
N LEU A 515 -23.93 8.02 2.58
CA LEU A 515 -23.40 7.77 1.24
C LEU A 515 -24.02 8.70 0.19
N LEU A 516 -25.36 8.75 0.13
CA LEU A 516 -26.09 9.50 -0.90
C LEU A 516 -25.86 11.02 -0.83
N SER A 517 -25.57 11.55 0.36
CA SER A 517 -25.25 12.97 0.55
C SER A 517 -23.87 13.39 0.03
N THR A 518 -22.98 12.43 -0.22
CA THR A 518 -21.63 12.66 -0.76
C THR A 518 -21.44 12.11 -2.17
N ALA A 519 -22.33 11.22 -2.62
CA ALA A 519 -22.29 10.63 -3.95
C ALA A 519 -22.71 11.63 -5.04
N SER A 520 -22.14 11.47 -6.24
CA SER A 520 -22.63 12.15 -7.44
C SER A 520 -23.84 11.38 -7.97
N LEU A 521 -25.03 11.98 -7.84
CA LEU A 521 -26.29 11.44 -8.33
C LEU A 521 -26.70 12.14 -9.63
N ASP A 522 -27.32 11.40 -10.54
CA ASP A 522 -27.97 12.01 -11.70
C ASP A 522 -29.22 12.81 -11.27
N ALA A 523 -29.79 13.60 -12.20
CA ALA A 523 -30.92 14.48 -11.89
C ALA A 523 -32.15 13.73 -11.35
N GLU A 524 -32.42 12.52 -11.84
CA GLU A 524 -33.57 11.71 -11.43
C GLU A 524 -33.34 11.09 -10.05
N GLN A 525 -32.15 10.53 -9.82
CA GLN A 525 -31.71 10.01 -8.54
C GLN A 525 -31.72 11.10 -7.46
N GLN A 526 -31.26 12.31 -7.78
CA GLN A 526 -31.26 13.44 -6.87
C GLN A 526 -32.69 13.85 -6.48
N GLN A 527 -33.62 13.90 -7.45
CA GLN A 527 -35.03 14.19 -7.17
C GLN A 527 -35.67 13.12 -6.26
N ARG A 528 -35.42 11.84 -6.54
CA ARG A 528 -35.88 10.73 -5.70
C ARG A 528 -35.32 10.84 -4.28
N PHE A 529 -34.02 11.10 -4.14
CA PHE A 529 -33.38 11.27 -2.85
C PHE A 529 -33.99 12.43 -2.05
N ASN A 530 -34.14 13.61 -2.66
CA ASN A 530 -34.75 14.77 -2.00
C ASN A 530 -36.17 14.48 -1.51
N LYS A 531 -36.98 13.76 -2.32
CA LYS A 531 -38.33 13.36 -1.92
C LYS A 531 -38.33 12.44 -0.69
N ILE A 532 -37.39 11.51 -0.61
CA ILE A 532 -37.26 10.62 0.55
C ILE A 532 -36.83 11.40 1.80
N VAL A 533 -35.89 12.34 1.65
CA VAL A 533 -35.45 13.20 2.75
C VAL A 533 -36.59 14.06 3.30
N ASN A 534 -37.42 14.63 2.43
CA ASN A 534 -38.61 15.38 2.86
C ASN A 534 -39.60 14.49 3.62
N ASN A 535 -39.87 13.28 3.13
CA ASN A 535 -40.71 12.31 3.85
C ASN A 535 -40.13 11.98 5.25
N ALA A 536 -38.82 11.86 5.37
CA ALA A 536 -38.17 11.60 6.65
C ALA A 536 -38.39 12.75 7.65
N GLN A 537 -38.31 13.99 7.18
CA GLN A 537 -38.59 15.19 7.98
C GLN A 537 -40.06 15.24 8.43
N GLU A 538 -41.00 14.94 7.53
CA GLU A 538 -42.44 14.86 7.86
C GLU A 538 -42.73 13.79 8.92
N MET A 539 -41.98 12.69 8.91
CA MET A 539 -42.08 11.62 9.91
C MET A 539 -41.29 11.91 11.20
N GLY A 540 -40.63 13.06 11.32
CA GLY A 540 -39.81 13.44 12.48
C GLY A 540 -38.52 12.61 12.65
N LEU A 541 -38.06 11.93 11.59
CA LEU A 541 -36.88 11.07 11.62
C LEU A 541 -35.61 11.87 11.30
N LYS A 542 -34.66 11.91 12.24
CA LYS A 542 -33.32 12.48 12.01
C LYS A 542 -32.42 11.46 11.30
N LEU A 543 -32.16 11.68 10.01
CA LEU A 543 -31.22 10.88 9.19
C LEU A 543 -29.75 11.31 9.31
N THR A 544 -29.46 12.42 10.01
CA THR A 544 -28.10 12.90 10.28
C THR A 544 -27.68 12.58 11.71
N ASP A 545 -26.39 12.29 11.91
CA ASP A 545 -25.79 12.14 13.25
C ASP A 545 -25.28 13.46 13.83
N LYS A 546 -25.26 14.54 13.05
CA LYS A 546 -24.95 15.89 13.53
C LYS A 546 -26.22 16.54 14.08
N ASP A 547 -26.24 16.83 15.39
CA ASP A 547 -26.89 18.06 15.85
C ASP A 547 -26.05 19.22 15.26
N SER A 548 -26.74 20.17 14.65
CA SER A 548 -26.20 21.38 14.01
C SER A 548 -25.07 22.05 14.77
#